data_AF-A0A256YSE2-F1
#
_entry.id   AF-A0A256YSE2-F1
#
_cell.length_a   1.000
_cell.length_b   1.000
_cell.length_c   1.000
_cell.angle_alpha   90.00
_cell.angle_beta   90.00
_cell.angle_gamma   90.00
#
_symmetry.space_group_name_H-M   'P 1'
#
loop_
_entity.id
_entity.type
_entity.pdbx_description
1 polymer ?
#
loop_
_entity_poly.entity_id
_entity_poly.type
_entity_poly.pdbx_seq_one_letter_code
_entity_poly.pdbx_strand_id
1 'polypeptide(L)' 'MECSMETNIGSCPCTYPCSRKGKCCECIAYHRGRGELPACYFSKEAE' A
#
# COMPACT_ATOMS: atom_id res chain seq x y z
N MET A 1 14.75 -7.48 -0.38
CA MET A 1 13.69 -6.72 -1.08
C MET A 1 14.04 -5.25 -0.92
N GLU A 2 14.46 -4.60 -1.99
CA GLU A 2 14.75 -3.16 -1.98
C GLU A 2 13.41 -2.40 -2.06
N CYS A 3 13.14 -1.54 -1.07
CA CYS A 3 11.91 -0.75 -1.03
C CYS A 3 12.18 0.63 -1.64
N SER A 4 11.98 0.78 -2.95
CA SER A 4 12.05 2.09 -3.61
C SER A 4 10.67 2.74 -3.68
N MET A 5 10.50 3.89 -3.03
CA MET A 5 9.23 4.63 -3.06
C MET A 5 8.85 5.05 -4.49
N GLU A 6 9.84 5.40 -5.31
CA GLU A 6 9.64 5.87 -6.68
C GLU A 6 8.99 4.78 -7.55
N THR A 7 9.49 3.54 -7.44
CA THR A 7 8.89 2.40 -8.16
C THR A 7 7.54 2.02 -7.56
N ASN A 8 7.43 2.04 -6.23
CA ASN A 8 6.24 1.58 -5.53
C ASN A 8 5.03 2.50 -5.71
N ILE A 9 5.24 3.81 -5.91
CA ILE A 9 4.15 4.77 -6.16
C ILE A 9 3.38 4.39 -7.43
N GLY A 10 4.08 3.98 -8.49
CA GLY A 10 3.47 3.58 -9.75
C GLY A 10 2.66 2.29 -9.65
N SER A 11 3.06 1.38 -8.76
CA SER A 11 2.39 0.09 -8.56
C SER A 11 1.35 0.07 -7.43
N CYS A 12 1.20 1.15 -6.66
CA CYS A 12 0.29 1.17 -5.52
C CYS A 12 -1.16 1.41 -5.97
N PRO A 13 -2.08 0.43 -5.81
CA PRO A 13 -3.47 0.55 -6.26
C PRO A 13 -4.34 1.41 -5.32
N CYS A 14 -3.79 1.93 -4.22
CA CYS A 14 -4.54 2.74 -3.26
C CYS A 14 -5.05 4.04 -3.89
N THR A 15 -6.37 4.20 -3.94
CA THR A 15 -7.07 5.39 -4.47
C THR A 15 -7.26 6.48 -3.43
N TYR A 16 -7.14 6.15 -2.14
CA TYR A 16 -7.26 7.12 -1.05
C TYR A 16 -6.05 8.08 -1.04
N PRO A 17 -6.26 9.40 -0.77
CA PRO A 17 -5.17 10.38 -0.64
C PRO A 17 -4.37 10.11 0.65
N CYS A 18 -3.51 9.09 0.59
CA CYS A 18 -2.74 8.56 1.71
C CYS A 18 -1.30 9.09 1.67
N SER A 19 -0.81 9.62 2.79
CA SER A 19 0.58 10.07 2.96
C SER A 19 1.62 8.95 2.94
N ARG A 20 1.18 7.68 2.98
CA ARG A 20 2.02 6.46 2.99
C ARG A 20 2.04 5.75 1.63
N LYS A 21 1.49 6.37 0.58
CA LYS A 21 1.47 5.79 -0.78
C LYS A 21 2.91 5.56 -1.26
N GLY A 22 3.20 4.34 -1.73
CA GLY A 22 4.56 3.89 -2.08
C GLY A 22 5.49 3.56 -0.91
N LYS A 23 5.12 3.89 0.32
CA LYS A 23 5.89 3.58 1.53
C LYS A 23 5.45 2.25 2.13
N CYS A 24 5.81 1.15 1.49
CA CYS A 24 5.24 -0.18 1.78
C CYS A 24 5.34 -0.59 3.26
N CYS A 25 6.51 -0.43 3.90
CA CYS A 25 6.69 -0.79 5.31
C CYS A 25 5.78 0.03 6.25
N GLU A 26 5.69 1.35 6.03
CA GLU A 26 4.82 2.23 6.81
C GLU A 26 3.34 1.96 6.56
N CYS A 27 2.97 1.68 5.31
CA CYS A 27 1.60 1.36 4.90
C CYS A 27 1.12 0.06 5.57
N ILE A 28 1.93 -1.00 5.52
CA ILE A 28 1.61 -2.29 6.14
C ILE A 28 1.52 -2.15 7.66
N ALA A 29 2.49 -1.50 8.30
CA ALA A 29 2.47 -1.28 9.75
C ALA A 29 1.22 -0.51 10.19
N TYR A 30 0.83 0.53 9.44
CA TYR A 30 -0.37 1.32 9.71
C TYR A 30 -1.66 0.51 9.64
N HIS A 31 -1.90 -0.20 8.52
CA HIS A 31 -3.14 -0.97 8.36
C HIS A 31 -3.18 -2.18 9.31
N ARG A 32 -2.06 -2.89 9.49
CA ARG A 32 -1.99 -4.01 10.43
C ARG A 32 -2.30 -3.60 11.86
N GLY A 33 -1.85 -2.42 12.29
CA GLY A 33 -2.17 -1.86 13.61
C GLY A 33 -3.66 -1.56 13.83
N ARG A 34 -4.45 -1.51 12.74
CA ARG A 34 -5.91 -1.28 12.76
C ARG A 34 -6.71 -2.55 12.46
N GLY A 35 -6.05 -3.70 12.31
CA GLY A 35 -6.70 -4.93 11.87
C GLY A 35 -7.13 -4.92 10.40
N GLU A 36 -6.57 -4.03 9.60
CA GLU A 36 -6.86 -3.87 8.17
C GLU A 36 -5.73 -4.44 7.29
N LEU A 37 -6.00 -4.61 6.00
CA LEU A 37 -5.00 -4.91 4.98
C LEU A 37 -4.90 -3.77 3.96
N PRO A 38 -3.70 -3.41 3.48
CA PRO A 38 -3.53 -2.43 2.41
C PRO A 38 -4.17 -2.88 1.09
N ALA A 39 -4.55 -1.91 0.24
CA ALA A 39 -5.07 -2.16 -1.11
C ALA A 39 -4.15 -3.04 -1.97
N CYS A 40 -2.83 -3.05 -1.72
CA CYS A 40 -1.88 -3.90 -2.45
C CYS A 40 -2.11 -5.42 -2.26
N TYR A 41 -2.90 -5.83 -1.28
CA TYR A 41 -3.26 -7.23 -1.02
C TYR A 41 -4.45 -7.71 -1.85
N PHE A 42 -5.15 -6.79 -2.52
CA PHE A 42 -6.34 -7.09 -3.30
C PHE A 42 -6.02 -6.90 -4.78
N SER A 43 -6.44 -7.86 -5.62
CA SER A 43 -6.45 -7.64 -7.06
C SER A 43 -7.56 -6.66 -7.40
N LYS A 44 -7.39 -5.87 -8.47
CA LYS A 44 -8.45 -4.99 -8.98
C LYS A 44 -9.72 -5.76 -9.38
N GLU A 45 -9.58 -7.06 -9.64
CA GLU A 45 -10.65 -7.95 -10.09
C GLU A 45 -11.39 -8.63 -8.93
N ALA A 46 -10.92 -8.45 -7.69
CA ALA A 46 -11.54 -9.04 -6.50
C ALA A 46 -12.56 -8.11 -5.79
N GLU A 47 -12.97 -7.00 -6.43
CA GLU A 47 -14.11 -6.17 -6.01
C GLU A 47 -15.41 -6.61 -6.69
#